data_AF-Q67MX8-F1
#
_entry.id   AF-Q67MX8-F1
#
_cell.length_a   1.000
_cell.length_b   1.000
_cell.length_c   1.000
_cell.angle_alpha   90.00
_cell.angle_beta   90.00
_cell.angle_gamma   90.00
#
_symmetry.space_group_name_H-M   'P 1'
#
loop_
_entity.id
_entity.type
_entity.pdbx_description
1 polymer ?
#
loop_
_entity_poly.entity_id
_entity_poly.type
_entity_poly.pdbx_seq_one_letter_code
_entity_poly.pdbx_strand_id
1 'polypeptide(L)'
;MEQVVARENMLAALKRVERNGGAPGVDGVPTERLRDQIRVEWSRIREELLQGTYRPQPVRRVEIPKPGGGKRMLGIPTVMDRLIQQALLQVLTPIFDPTFSESSYGFRPGRRGHDAVRKARQYVEEGYDWVVDMDLEKFFDRVNHDVLMARVARRVTDKRVLRLIRRYLQAGVMLNGVVVATEEGTPQGGPLSPLLANILLDDLDKELERRGHHFVRYADDCNIYVRSKRAGERVYRSVRHFLQERLRLKVNEEKSAVDRPWKRQFLGFSFYKHRGVRIRLAPKSLKRVKDKLRTLTDRNRSQPNPVPECLLAGLGWVLCALRCQVSL
;
A
#
# COMPACT_ATOMS: atom_id res chain seq x y z
N MET A 1 -21.27 1.60 13.63
CA MET A 1 -20.42 2.74 14.06
C MET A 1 -19.98 2.60 15.50
N GLU A 2 -20.85 2.04 16.34
CA GLU A 2 -20.71 1.78 17.76
C GLU A 2 -19.42 1.00 18.07
N GLN A 3 -19.11 -0.05 17.29
CA GLN A 3 -17.85 -0.80 17.41
C GLN A 3 -16.62 0.06 17.10
N VAL A 4 -16.73 1.00 16.15
CA VAL A 4 -15.61 1.89 15.77
C VAL A 4 -15.29 2.83 16.93
N VAL A 5 -16.31 3.45 17.52
CA VAL A 5 -16.16 4.41 18.63
C VAL A 5 -16.11 3.74 20.01
N ALA A 6 -16.06 2.41 20.08
CA ALA A 6 -15.93 1.67 21.32
C ALA A 6 -14.61 2.02 22.02
N ARG A 7 -14.66 2.17 23.34
CA ARG A 7 -13.52 2.65 24.14
C ARG A 7 -12.26 1.83 23.92
N GLU A 8 -12.38 0.50 23.92
CA GLU A 8 -11.25 -0.41 23.74
C GLU A 8 -10.62 -0.27 22.35
N ASN A 9 -11.46 -0.19 21.30
CA ASN A 9 -11.00 0.02 19.93
C ASN A 9 -10.27 1.36 19.78
N MET A 10 -10.85 2.44 20.31
CA MET A 10 -10.24 3.77 20.29
C MET A 10 -8.91 3.83 21.05
N LEU A 11 -8.79 3.15 22.19
CA LEU A 11 -7.52 3.04 22.92
C LEU A 11 -6.46 2.26 22.13
N ALA A 12 -6.86 1.18 21.45
CA ALA A 12 -5.96 0.43 20.58
C ALA A 12 -5.51 1.28 19.38
N ALA A 13 -6.41 2.04 18.77
CA ALA A 13 -6.10 3.00 17.71
C ALA A 13 -5.12 4.07 18.19
N LEU A 14 -5.34 4.63 19.40
CA LEU A 14 -4.48 5.66 19.98
C LEU A 14 -3.05 5.18 20.14
N LYS A 15 -2.86 4.02 20.79
CA LYS A 15 -1.54 3.39 20.95
C LYS A 15 -0.86 3.12 19.60
N ARG A 16 -1.63 2.83 18.55
CA ARG A 16 -1.09 2.60 17.20
C ARG A 16 -0.63 3.90 16.55
N VAL A 17 -1.41 4.97 16.65
CA VAL A 17 -1.04 6.29 16.11
C VAL A 17 0.19 6.85 16.83
N GLU A 18 0.23 6.77 18.16
CA GLU A 18 1.37 7.19 18.98
C GLU A 18 2.65 6.45 18.59
N ARG A 19 2.59 5.12 18.47
CA ARG A 19 3.73 4.29 18.07
C ARG A 19 4.19 4.55 16.64
N ASN A 20 3.28 4.85 15.72
CA ASN A 20 3.63 5.18 14.34
C ASN A 20 4.29 6.56 14.24
N GLY A 21 3.97 7.47 15.16
CA GLY A 21 4.39 8.86 15.13
C GLY A 21 3.97 9.55 13.82
N GLY A 22 4.89 10.31 13.24
CA GLY A 22 4.74 10.94 11.94
C GLY A 22 4.26 12.38 12.03
N ALA A 23 4.64 13.15 11.01
CA ALA A 23 4.47 14.59 10.97
C ALA A 23 3.00 15.03 11.19
N PRO A 24 2.77 16.21 11.77
CA PRO A 24 1.44 16.76 11.97
C PRO A 24 0.71 16.99 10.64
N GLY A 25 -0.63 17.02 10.74
CA GLY A 25 -1.54 17.34 9.63
C GLY A 25 -1.61 18.84 9.36
N VAL A 26 -2.72 19.30 8.80
CA VAL A 26 -2.95 20.72 8.45
C VAL A 26 -3.11 21.61 9.68
N ASP A 27 -3.53 21.04 10.80
CA ASP A 27 -3.74 21.69 12.10
C ASP A 27 -2.45 21.91 12.90
N GLY A 28 -1.33 21.34 12.45
CA GLY A 28 -0.04 21.47 13.13
C GLY A 28 0.05 20.72 14.46
N VAL A 29 -1.01 20.02 14.89
CA VAL A 29 -1.03 19.31 16.18
C VAL A 29 -0.19 18.04 16.09
N PRO A 30 0.87 17.91 16.91
CA PRO A 30 1.75 16.77 16.86
C PRO A 30 1.19 15.59 17.66
N THR A 31 1.75 14.40 17.47
CA THR A 31 1.24 13.15 18.06
C THR A 31 1.25 13.15 19.59
N GLU A 32 2.16 13.89 20.21
CA GLU A 32 2.34 13.98 21.66
C GLU A 32 1.16 14.70 22.34
N ARG A 33 0.50 15.62 21.62
CA ARG A 33 -0.67 16.37 22.12
C ARG A 33 -2.01 15.70 21.82
N LEU A 34 -2.00 14.55 21.14
CA LEU A 34 -3.23 13.84 20.76
C LEU A 34 -4.08 13.47 21.97
N ARG A 35 -3.47 13.05 23.09
CA ARG A 35 -4.21 12.71 24.32
C ARG A 35 -4.94 13.90 24.91
N ASP A 36 -4.31 15.07 24.92
CA ASP A 36 -4.90 16.29 25.46
C ASP A 36 -6.07 16.76 24.59
N GLN A 37 -5.90 16.69 23.27
CA GLN A 37 -6.97 17.01 22.33
C GLN A 37 -8.18 16.07 22.50
N ILE A 38 -7.95 14.76 22.65
CA ILE A 38 -9.02 13.79 22.89
C ILE A 38 -9.76 14.12 24.20
N ARG A 39 -9.06 14.50 25.28
CA ARG A 39 -9.71 14.83 26.56
C ARG A 39 -10.72 15.96 26.44
N VAL A 40 -10.45 16.94 25.57
CA VAL A 40 -11.32 18.11 25.37
C VAL A 40 -12.40 17.84 24.34
N GLU A 41 -12.04 17.25 23.19
CA GLU A 41 -12.93 17.21 22.01
C GLU A 41 -13.69 15.89 21.83
N TRP A 42 -13.30 14.81 22.51
CA TRP A 42 -13.81 13.47 22.20
C TRP A 42 -15.32 13.31 22.38
N SER A 43 -15.91 13.93 23.41
CA SER A 43 -17.36 13.85 23.62
C SER A 43 -18.13 14.36 22.40
N ARG A 44 -17.73 15.52 21.87
CA ARG A 44 -18.28 16.12 20.65
C ARG A 44 -18.02 15.23 19.43
N ILE A 45 -16.77 14.84 19.19
CA ILE A 45 -16.39 14.04 18.01
C ILE A 45 -17.13 12.69 17.99
N ARG A 46 -17.25 12.03 19.15
CA ARG A 46 -17.96 10.76 19.27
C ARG A 46 -19.43 10.90 18.90
N GLU A 47 -20.08 11.94 19.38
CA GLU A 47 -21.48 12.23 19.04
C GLU A 47 -21.64 12.53 17.54
N GLU A 48 -20.77 13.37 16.98
CA GLU A 48 -20.78 13.69 15.55
C GLU A 48 -20.57 12.43 14.67
N LEU A 49 -19.72 11.49 15.10
CA LEU A 49 -19.51 10.21 14.42
C LEU A 49 -20.74 9.30 14.49
N LEU A 50 -21.39 9.22 15.66
CA LEU A 50 -22.59 8.41 15.88
C LEU A 50 -23.81 8.95 15.11
N GLN A 51 -23.92 10.28 15.00
CA GLN A 51 -24.95 10.97 14.22
C GLN A 51 -24.62 11.05 12.72
N GLY A 52 -23.36 10.80 12.34
CA GLY A 52 -22.90 10.90 10.95
C GLY A 52 -22.80 12.33 10.42
N THR A 53 -22.59 13.29 11.31
CA THR A 53 -22.38 14.72 11.03
C THR A 53 -20.90 15.09 10.94
N TYR A 54 -19.99 14.30 11.53
CA TYR A 54 -18.53 14.51 11.51
C TYR A 54 -17.93 14.74 10.11
N ARG A 55 -17.20 15.83 9.91
CA ARG A 55 -16.48 16.14 8.67
C ARG A 55 -14.97 16.10 8.90
N PRO A 56 -14.23 15.21 8.22
CA PRO A 56 -12.77 15.17 8.26
C PRO A 56 -12.14 16.48 7.80
N GLN A 57 -10.93 16.75 8.29
CA GLN A 57 -10.12 17.87 7.82
C GLN A 57 -9.41 17.50 6.50
N PRO A 58 -9.11 18.50 5.64
CA PRO A 58 -8.32 18.28 4.44
C PRO A 58 -6.93 17.77 4.80
N VAL A 59 -6.35 16.94 3.95
CA VAL A 59 -5.02 16.38 4.21
C VAL A 59 -3.91 17.35 3.81
N ARG A 60 -2.82 17.36 4.58
CA ARG A 60 -1.64 18.20 4.28
C ARG A 60 -0.83 17.55 3.16
N ARG A 61 -0.59 18.30 2.08
CA ARG A 61 0.16 17.80 0.92
C ARG A 61 1.67 17.93 1.17
N VAL A 62 2.41 16.83 1.01
CA VAL A 62 3.88 16.79 1.15
C VAL A 62 4.50 16.08 -0.04
N GLU A 63 5.54 16.67 -0.61
CA GLU A 63 6.32 16.06 -1.69
C GLU A 63 7.46 15.20 -1.12
N ILE A 64 7.52 13.93 -1.53
CA ILE A 64 8.62 13.02 -1.18
C ILE A 64 9.27 12.49 -2.46
N PRO A 65 10.61 12.46 -2.56
CA PRO A 65 11.29 11.89 -3.71
C PRO A 65 11.03 10.38 -3.82
N LYS A 66 10.73 9.89 -5.04
CA LYS A 66 10.60 8.46 -5.32
C LYS A 66 11.99 7.83 -5.56
N PRO A 67 12.22 6.57 -5.15
CA PRO A 67 13.50 5.88 -5.39
C PRO A 67 13.89 5.70 -6.87
N GLY A 68 12.95 5.87 -7.80
CA GLY A 68 13.17 5.72 -9.25
C GLY A 68 13.14 7.03 -10.04
N GLY A 69 13.20 8.18 -9.36
CA GLY A 69 12.96 9.49 -9.95
C GLY A 69 11.48 9.90 -9.87
N GLY A 70 11.26 11.22 -9.90
CA GLY A 70 9.93 11.83 -9.73
C GLY A 70 9.53 12.05 -8.27
N LYS A 71 8.36 12.69 -8.08
CA LYS A 71 7.82 13.07 -6.78
C LYS A 71 6.61 12.19 -6.41
N ARG A 72 6.47 11.87 -5.13
CA ARG A 72 5.29 11.24 -4.53
C ARG A 72 4.59 12.28 -3.68
N MET A 73 3.34 12.57 -4.00
CA MET A 73 2.51 13.44 -3.18
C MET A 73 1.90 12.59 -2.07
N LEU A 74 2.27 12.86 -0.83
CA LEU A 74 1.60 12.31 0.34
C LEU A 74 0.51 13.27 0.81
N GLY A 75 -0.58 12.69 1.30
CA GLY A 75 -1.62 13.40 2.02
C GLY A 75 -1.58 12.96 3.47
N ILE A 76 -1.12 13.83 4.36
CA ILE A 76 -0.99 13.57 5.79
C ILE A 76 -2.25 14.10 6.49
N PRO A 77 -3.14 13.22 7.01
CA PRO A 77 -4.30 13.65 7.77
C PRO A 77 -3.90 14.22 9.14
N THR A 78 -4.82 14.91 9.79
CA THR A 78 -4.66 15.32 11.20
C THR A 78 -4.44 14.10 12.10
N VAL A 79 -3.82 14.30 13.26
CA VAL A 79 -3.64 13.21 14.25
C VAL A 79 -4.98 12.61 14.68
N MET A 80 -6.02 13.44 14.76
CA MET A 80 -7.38 13.03 15.06
C MET A 80 -7.96 12.17 13.93
N ASP A 81 -7.86 12.62 12.67
CA ASP A 81 -8.32 11.84 11.53
C ASP A 81 -7.56 10.51 11.37
N ARG A 82 -6.26 10.49 11.68
CA ARG A 82 -5.48 9.24 11.71
C ARG A 82 -6.01 8.27 12.77
N LEU A 83 -6.41 8.76 13.95
CA LEU A 83 -7.02 7.93 14.99
C LEU A 83 -8.33 7.31 14.52
N ILE A 84 -9.24 8.11 13.95
CA ILE A 84 -10.54 7.65 13.49
C ILE A 84 -10.39 6.65 12.33
N GLN A 85 -9.52 6.95 11.36
CA GLN A 85 -9.19 6.02 10.27
C GLN A 85 -8.58 4.72 10.78
N GLN A 86 -7.74 4.78 11.81
CA GLN A 86 -7.16 3.58 12.43
C GLN A 86 -8.21 2.75 13.18
N ALA A 87 -9.16 3.40 13.85
CA ALA A 87 -10.30 2.74 14.49
C ALA A 87 -11.23 2.08 13.47
N LEU A 88 -11.50 2.75 12.33
CA LEU A 88 -12.22 2.16 11.21
C LEU A 88 -11.48 0.94 10.64
N LEU A 89 -10.17 1.07 10.43
CA LEU A 89 -9.35 -0.02 9.91
C LEU A 89 -9.43 -1.27 10.80
N GLN A 90 -9.36 -1.11 12.13
CA GLN A 90 -9.43 -2.22 13.08
C GLN A 90 -10.76 -2.99 12.99
N VAL A 91 -11.87 -2.29 12.80
CA VAL A 91 -13.21 -2.91 12.65
C VAL A 91 -13.42 -3.49 11.26
N LEU A 92 -12.93 -2.83 10.21
CA LEU A 92 -13.15 -3.27 8.82
C LEU A 92 -12.23 -4.42 8.41
N THR A 93 -11.02 -4.51 8.97
CA THR A 93 -10.07 -5.59 8.65
C THR A 93 -10.68 -6.98 8.83
N PRO A 94 -11.27 -7.37 9.99
CA PRO A 94 -11.86 -8.69 10.15
C PRO A 94 -13.07 -8.96 9.24
N ILE A 95 -13.71 -7.92 8.68
CA ILE A 95 -14.85 -8.06 7.77
C ILE A 95 -14.38 -8.40 6.34
N PHE A 96 -13.27 -7.80 5.90
CA PHE A 96 -12.78 -7.91 4.51
C PHE A 96 -11.62 -8.89 4.36
N ASP A 97 -10.64 -8.84 5.26
CA ASP A 97 -9.37 -9.56 5.12
C ASP A 97 -9.50 -11.08 4.96
N PRO A 98 -10.41 -11.78 5.67
CA PRO A 98 -10.62 -13.22 5.46
C PRO A 98 -11.13 -13.58 4.05
N THR A 99 -11.61 -12.60 3.30
CA THR A 99 -12.27 -12.83 2.00
C THR A 99 -11.40 -12.44 0.82
N PHE A 100 -10.25 -11.83 1.09
CA PHE A 100 -9.24 -11.52 0.08
C PHE A 100 -8.50 -12.78 -0.35
N SER A 101 -8.14 -12.81 -1.63
CA SER A 101 -7.36 -13.88 -2.25
C SER A 101 -6.11 -14.26 -1.45
N GLU A 102 -5.80 -15.56 -1.42
CA GLU A 102 -4.54 -16.08 -0.86
C GLU A 102 -3.29 -15.53 -1.59
N SER A 103 -3.44 -15.17 -2.86
CA SER A 103 -2.40 -14.60 -3.70
C SER A 103 -2.23 -13.08 -3.51
N SER A 104 -3.02 -12.46 -2.62
CA SER A 104 -2.88 -11.06 -2.22
C SER A 104 -2.10 -10.93 -0.91
N TYR A 105 -0.95 -10.23 -0.95
CA TYR A 105 -0.02 -10.13 0.18
C TYR A 105 0.13 -8.71 0.74
N GLY A 106 -0.15 -7.69 -0.08
CA GLY A 106 0.10 -6.29 0.28
C GLY A 106 -0.81 -5.79 1.39
N PHE A 107 -0.24 -5.16 2.42
CA PHE A 107 -0.97 -4.49 3.50
C PHE A 107 -1.94 -5.37 4.31
N ARG A 108 -1.71 -6.69 4.36
CA ARG A 108 -2.54 -7.63 5.12
C ARG A 108 -1.86 -8.08 6.41
N PRO A 109 -2.60 -8.29 7.50
CA PRO A 109 -2.05 -8.85 8.73
C PRO A 109 -1.48 -10.25 8.47
N GLY A 110 -0.30 -10.54 9.02
CA GLY A 110 0.33 -11.86 8.89
C GLY A 110 0.95 -12.19 7.53
N ARG A 111 0.75 -11.38 6.48
CA ARG A 111 1.36 -11.58 5.16
C ARG A 111 2.51 -10.62 4.90
N ARG A 112 3.61 -11.11 4.34
CA ARG A 112 4.82 -10.32 4.06
C ARG A 112 5.17 -10.36 2.58
N GLY A 113 5.87 -9.32 2.10
CA GLY A 113 6.38 -9.30 0.73
C GLY A 113 7.31 -10.46 0.40
N HIS A 114 8.02 -11.02 1.40
CA HIS A 114 8.81 -12.22 1.22
C HIS A 114 7.96 -13.44 0.82
N ASP A 115 6.75 -13.57 1.35
CA ASP A 115 5.86 -14.69 1.05
C ASP A 115 5.38 -14.61 -0.40
N ALA A 116 5.08 -13.39 -0.86
CA ALA A 116 4.79 -13.10 -2.26
C ALA A 116 5.93 -13.53 -3.20
N VAL A 117 7.17 -13.16 -2.87
CA VAL A 117 8.36 -13.51 -3.66
C VAL A 117 8.62 -15.03 -3.68
N ARG A 118 8.41 -15.72 -2.55
CA ARG A 118 8.54 -17.19 -2.50
C ARG A 118 7.47 -17.89 -3.35
N LYS A 119 6.21 -17.41 -3.31
CA LYS A 119 5.15 -17.96 -4.14
C LYS A 119 5.40 -17.72 -5.63
N ALA A 120 5.88 -16.52 -5.97
CA ALA A 120 6.34 -16.20 -7.31
C ALA A 120 7.46 -17.15 -7.79
N ARG A 121 8.46 -17.43 -6.93
CA ARG A 121 9.53 -18.40 -7.24
C ARG A 121 8.94 -19.78 -7.54
N GLN A 122 8.02 -20.26 -6.71
CA GLN A 122 7.37 -21.55 -6.87
C GLN A 122 6.72 -21.70 -8.24
N TYR A 123 5.95 -20.70 -8.70
CA TYR A 123 5.34 -20.77 -10.03
C TYR A 123 6.38 -20.86 -11.16
N VAL A 124 7.50 -20.14 -11.05
CA VAL A 124 8.57 -20.25 -12.06
C VAL A 124 9.24 -21.63 -12.00
N GLU A 125 9.39 -22.23 -10.81
CA GLU A 125 9.90 -23.61 -10.64
C GLU A 125 8.96 -24.64 -11.28
N GLU A 126 7.65 -24.42 -11.21
CA GLU A 126 6.60 -25.25 -11.83
C GLU A 126 6.50 -25.08 -13.36
N GLY A 127 7.36 -24.25 -13.98
CA GLY A 127 7.43 -24.08 -15.43
C GLY A 127 6.63 -22.90 -16.00
N TYR A 128 6.08 -22.03 -15.14
CA TYR A 128 5.45 -20.77 -15.56
C TYR A 128 6.50 -19.68 -15.80
N ASP A 129 7.32 -19.91 -16.84
CA ASP A 129 8.54 -19.13 -17.13
C ASP A 129 8.29 -17.77 -17.83
N TRP A 130 7.05 -17.31 -17.92
CA TRP A 130 6.69 -15.99 -18.43
C TRP A 130 5.86 -15.27 -17.38
N VAL A 131 6.16 -14.00 -17.14
CA VAL A 131 5.40 -13.14 -16.23
C VAL A 131 4.75 -12.01 -17.01
N VAL A 132 3.48 -11.79 -16.74
CA VAL A 132 2.75 -10.57 -17.08
C VAL A 132 2.87 -9.65 -15.87
N ASP A 133 3.77 -8.69 -15.97
CA ASP A 133 4.04 -7.69 -14.95
C ASP A 133 3.14 -6.47 -15.20
N MET A 134 2.23 -6.19 -14.28
CA MET A 134 1.25 -5.12 -14.40
C MET A 134 1.47 -4.04 -13.35
N ASP A 135 1.70 -2.82 -13.82
CA ASP A 135 1.82 -1.60 -13.02
C ASP A 135 0.65 -0.68 -13.31
N LEU A 136 0.03 -0.12 -12.27
CA LEU A 136 -1.09 0.81 -12.39
C LEU A 136 -0.59 2.26 -12.36
N GLU A 137 -1.04 3.07 -13.31
CA GLU A 137 -0.59 4.46 -13.43
C GLU A 137 -1.18 5.31 -12.29
N LYS A 138 -0.33 5.82 -11.39
CA LYS A 138 -0.73 6.67 -10.26
C LYS A 138 -1.94 6.09 -9.51
N PHE A 139 -1.90 4.79 -9.20
CA PHE A 139 -3.03 4.02 -8.66
C PHE A 139 -3.84 4.77 -7.60
N PHE A 140 -3.19 5.18 -6.51
CA PHE A 140 -3.85 5.88 -5.40
C PHE A 140 -4.46 7.24 -5.79
N ASP A 141 -3.97 7.89 -6.85
CA ASP A 141 -4.48 9.20 -7.28
C ASP A 141 -5.66 9.06 -8.25
N ARG A 142 -5.86 7.89 -8.88
CA ARG A 142 -6.90 7.61 -9.89
C ARG A 142 -8.03 6.69 -9.40
N VAL A 143 -8.11 6.42 -8.09
CA VAL A 143 -9.17 5.57 -7.54
C VAL A 143 -10.52 6.28 -7.66
N ASN A 144 -11.43 5.74 -8.47
CA ASN A 144 -12.79 6.26 -8.57
C ASN A 144 -13.58 5.98 -7.27
N HIS A 145 -14.12 7.04 -6.66
CA HIS A 145 -14.81 6.95 -5.37
C HIS A 145 -16.09 6.11 -5.45
N ASP A 146 -16.87 6.22 -6.52
CA ASP A 146 -18.13 5.49 -6.64
C ASP A 146 -17.91 3.99 -6.82
N VAL A 147 -16.94 3.61 -7.67
CA VAL A 147 -16.54 2.21 -7.85
C VAL A 147 -16.06 1.62 -6.52
N LEU A 148 -15.15 2.32 -5.83
CA LEU A 148 -14.64 1.89 -4.52
C LEU A 148 -15.77 1.75 -3.48
N MET A 149 -16.61 2.77 -3.34
CA MET A 149 -17.70 2.77 -2.36
C MET A 149 -18.73 1.67 -2.65
N ALA A 150 -18.99 1.36 -3.91
CA ALA A 150 -19.83 0.22 -4.28
C ALA A 150 -19.24 -1.11 -3.81
N ARG A 151 -17.90 -1.27 -3.78
CA ARG A 151 -17.24 -2.48 -3.23
C ARG A 151 -17.31 -2.54 -1.72
N VAL A 152 -17.08 -1.42 -1.04
CA VAL A 152 -17.19 -1.34 0.43
C VAL A 152 -18.62 -1.67 0.88
N ALA A 153 -19.63 -1.15 0.16
CA ALA A 153 -21.04 -1.38 0.45
C ALA A 153 -21.50 -2.85 0.30
N ARG A 154 -20.73 -3.71 -0.36
CA ARG A 154 -21.05 -5.15 -0.46
C ARG A 154 -21.02 -5.87 0.88
N ARG A 155 -20.22 -5.40 1.83
CA ARG A 155 -20.05 -6.01 3.16
C ARG A 155 -20.39 -5.08 4.31
N VAL A 156 -20.33 -3.77 4.10
CA VAL A 156 -20.66 -2.77 5.12
C VAL A 156 -22.04 -2.18 4.82
N THR A 157 -23.00 -2.47 5.70
CA THR A 157 -24.38 -1.97 5.57
C THR A 157 -24.62 -0.66 6.33
N ASP A 158 -23.77 -0.33 7.31
CA ASP A 158 -23.91 0.89 8.11
C ASP A 158 -23.66 2.15 7.25
N LYS A 159 -24.75 2.87 6.94
CA LYS A 159 -24.74 4.09 6.14
C LYS A 159 -23.85 5.19 6.73
N ARG A 160 -23.67 5.24 8.06
CA ARG A 160 -22.81 6.24 8.73
C ARG A 160 -21.35 5.97 8.43
N VAL A 161 -20.94 4.70 8.48
CA VAL A 161 -19.57 4.29 8.13
C VAL A 161 -19.30 4.55 6.65
N LEU A 162 -20.22 4.17 5.77
CA LEU A 162 -20.10 4.43 4.33
C LEU A 162 -19.97 5.94 4.04
N ARG A 163 -20.80 6.76 4.69
CA ARG A 163 -20.74 8.23 4.57
C ARG A 163 -19.41 8.78 5.06
N LEU A 164 -18.90 8.28 6.19
CA LEU A 164 -17.63 8.72 6.75
C LEU A 164 -16.44 8.36 5.85
N ILE A 165 -16.41 7.14 5.29
CA ILE A 165 -15.37 6.74 4.33
C ILE A 165 -15.42 7.64 3.08
N ARG A 166 -16.62 7.90 2.53
CA ARG A 166 -16.77 8.81 1.39
C ARG A 166 -16.28 10.23 1.73
N ARG A 167 -16.58 10.74 2.93
CA ARG A 167 -16.07 12.04 3.39
C ARG A 167 -14.55 12.07 3.49
N TYR A 168 -13.91 10.99 3.95
CA TYR A 168 -12.45 10.91 3.95
C TYR A 168 -11.85 10.94 2.54
N LEU A 169 -12.49 10.31 1.57
CA LEU A 169 -12.07 10.36 0.17
C LEU A 169 -12.24 11.76 -0.44
N GLN A 170 -13.27 12.49 -0.02
CA GLN A 170 -13.63 13.82 -0.53
C GLN A 170 -13.05 14.99 0.28
N ALA A 171 -12.34 14.73 1.39
CA ALA A 171 -11.88 15.76 2.34
C ALA A 171 -10.97 16.82 1.70
N GLY A 172 -10.41 16.53 0.52
CA GLY A 172 -9.57 17.46 -0.23
C GLY A 172 -8.14 17.50 0.30
N VAL A 173 -7.32 18.32 -0.38
CA VAL A 173 -5.93 18.60 0.01
C VAL A 173 -5.77 20.08 0.31
N MET A 174 -5.04 20.40 1.38
CA MET A 174 -4.66 21.78 1.68
C MET A 174 -3.37 22.12 0.94
N LEU A 175 -3.43 23.08 0.03
CA LEU A 175 -2.30 23.60 -0.75
C LEU A 175 -2.20 25.12 -0.56
N ASN A 176 -1.12 25.58 0.06
CA ASN A 176 -0.86 27.01 0.29
C ASN A 176 -2.04 27.77 0.94
N GLY A 177 -2.74 27.13 1.88
CA GLY A 177 -3.89 27.72 2.57
C GLY A 177 -5.22 27.60 1.84
N VAL A 178 -5.25 27.02 0.64
CA VAL A 178 -6.48 26.77 -0.13
C VAL A 178 -6.83 25.27 -0.11
N VAL A 179 -8.10 24.97 0.16
CA VAL A 179 -8.63 23.61 0.06
C VAL A 179 -8.96 23.30 -1.40
N VAL A 180 -8.27 22.31 -1.96
CA VAL A 180 -8.55 21.82 -3.31
C VAL A 180 -9.35 20.52 -3.19
N ALA A 181 -10.51 20.47 -3.83
CA ALA A 181 -11.36 19.29 -3.86
C ALA A 181 -10.65 18.11 -4.52
N THR A 182 -10.95 16.89 -4.05
CA THR A 182 -10.41 15.65 -4.61
C THR A 182 -11.56 14.89 -5.28
N GLU A 183 -11.59 14.92 -6.61
CA GLU A 183 -12.61 14.23 -7.43
C GLU A 183 -12.34 12.73 -7.57
N GLU A 184 -11.06 12.35 -7.59
CA GLU A 184 -10.60 10.96 -7.64
C GLU A 184 -9.37 10.75 -6.76
N GLY A 185 -9.16 9.49 -6.38
CA GLY A 185 -8.03 9.05 -5.57
C GLY A 185 -8.35 8.87 -4.09
N THR A 186 -7.39 8.31 -3.37
CA THR A 186 -7.42 8.14 -1.91
C THR A 186 -6.13 8.71 -1.32
N PRO A 187 -6.19 9.43 -0.20
CA PRO A 187 -5.01 10.09 0.36
C PRO A 187 -3.89 9.08 0.68
N GLN A 188 -2.73 9.27 0.06
CA GLN A 188 -1.53 8.49 0.32
C GLN A 188 -0.94 8.89 1.67
N GLY A 189 -1.28 8.17 2.74
CA GLY A 189 -0.86 8.49 4.11
C GLY A 189 -1.94 8.23 5.16
N GLY A 190 -3.20 8.08 4.73
CA GLY A 190 -4.28 7.64 5.59
C GLY A 190 -4.12 6.17 6.02
N PRO A 191 -4.27 5.82 7.31
CA PRO A 191 -4.23 4.43 7.77
C PRO A 191 -5.21 3.51 7.06
N LEU A 192 -6.36 4.04 6.62
CA LEU A 192 -7.42 3.26 5.97
C LEU A 192 -7.17 3.02 4.47
N SER A 193 -6.43 3.91 3.79
CA SER A 193 -6.21 3.88 2.33
C SER A 193 -5.68 2.53 1.80
N PRO A 194 -4.74 1.84 2.47
CA PRO A 194 -4.25 0.54 2.00
C PRO A 194 -5.31 -0.57 2.01
N LEU A 195 -6.23 -0.57 2.99
CA LEU A 195 -7.33 -1.54 3.01
C LEU A 195 -8.31 -1.25 1.87
N LEU A 196 -8.65 0.02 1.64
CA LEU A 196 -9.53 0.42 0.53
C LEU A 196 -8.95 0.03 -0.83
N ALA A 197 -7.64 0.18 -1.01
CA ALA A 197 -6.93 -0.30 -2.20
C ALA A 197 -7.13 -1.81 -2.43
N ASN A 198 -6.99 -2.62 -1.37
CA ASN A 198 -7.21 -4.06 -1.47
C ASN A 198 -8.68 -4.40 -1.76
N ILE A 199 -9.64 -3.69 -1.16
CA ILE A 199 -11.08 -3.89 -1.44
C ILE A 199 -11.39 -3.63 -2.92
N LEU A 200 -10.77 -2.63 -3.53
CA LEU A 200 -10.96 -2.35 -4.96
C LEU A 200 -10.37 -3.45 -5.85
N LEU A 201 -9.15 -3.90 -5.54
CA LEU A 201 -8.41 -4.88 -6.34
C LEU A 201 -8.82 -6.33 -6.05
N ASP A 202 -9.63 -6.59 -5.03
CA ASP A 202 -10.19 -7.91 -4.73
C ASP A 202 -11.03 -8.47 -5.90
N ASP A 203 -11.72 -7.60 -6.65
CA ASP A 203 -12.44 -8.02 -7.86
C ASP A 203 -11.50 -8.49 -8.98
N LEU A 204 -10.32 -7.88 -9.08
CA LEU A 204 -9.29 -8.34 -10.01
C LEU A 204 -8.78 -9.72 -9.58
N ASP A 205 -8.49 -9.90 -8.30
CA ASP A 205 -8.00 -11.18 -7.78
C ASP A 205 -8.99 -12.30 -8.05
N LYS A 206 -10.28 -12.07 -7.73
CA LYS A 206 -11.36 -13.04 -7.98
C LYS A 206 -11.51 -13.38 -9.46
N GLU A 207 -11.35 -12.39 -10.35
CA GLU A 207 -11.39 -12.64 -11.79
C GLU A 207 -10.20 -13.49 -12.26
N LEU A 208 -9.01 -13.28 -11.69
CA LEU A 208 -7.83 -14.10 -11.98
C LEU A 208 -7.97 -15.53 -11.44
N GLU A 209 -8.51 -15.69 -10.23
CA GLU A 209 -8.81 -16.98 -9.63
C GLU A 209 -9.86 -17.75 -10.43
N ARG A 210 -10.96 -17.09 -10.83
CA ARG A 210 -12.01 -17.67 -11.67
C ARG A 210 -11.48 -18.18 -13.01
N ARG A 211 -10.45 -17.53 -13.55
CA ARG A 211 -9.77 -17.93 -14.80
C ARG A 211 -8.69 -19.00 -14.60
N GLY A 212 -8.42 -19.40 -13.35
CA GLY A 212 -7.38 -20.38 -13.02
C GLY A 212 -5.96 -19.86 -13.27
N HIS A 213 -5.73 -18.55 -13.15
CA HIS A 213 -4.40 -17.98 -13.34
C HIS A 213 -3.55 -18.09 -12.07
N HIS A 214 -2.25 -18.37 -12.25
CA HIS A 214 -1.27 -18.28 -11.18
C HIS A 214 -0.79 -16.84 -11.08
N PHE A 215 -1.02 -16.17 -9.96
CA PHE A 215 -0.60 -14.78 -9.79
C PHE A 215 -0.14 -14.50 -8.38
N VAL A 216 0.54 -13.38 -8.21
CA VAL A 216 0.95 -12.82 -6.93
C VAL A 216 0.69 -11.32 -6.99
N ARG A 217 -0.04 -10.78 -6.02
CA ARG A 217 -0.33 -9.35 -5.91
C ARG A 217 0.21 -8.78 -4.61
N TYR A 218 0.90 -7.64 -4.70
CA TYR A 218 1.33 -6.85 -3.57
C TYR A 218 0.95 -5.39 -3.80
N ALA A 219 -0.11 -4.94 -3.13
CA ALA A 219 -0.72 -3.64 -3.38
C ALA A 219 -1.20 -3.52 -4.84
N ASP A 220 -0.66 -2.55 -5.59
CA ASP A 220 -0.91 -2.28 -7.00
C ASP A 220 0.00 -3.07 -7.96
N ASP A 221 1.10 -3.64 -7.45
CA ASP A 221 2.03 -4.49 -8.21
C ASP A 221 1.44 -5.91 -8.32
N CYS A 222 1.04 -6.31 -9.53
CA CYS A 222 0.42 -7.60 -9.80
C CYS A 222 1.16 -8.35 -10.91
N ASN A 223 1.64 -9.56 -10.57
CA ASN A 223 2.35 -10.43 -11.48
C ASN A 223 1.54 -11.70 -11.75
N ILE A 224 1.30 -12.00 -13.03
CA ILE A 224 0.60 -13.21 -13.47
C ILE A 224 1.59 -14.12 -14.20
N TYR A 225 1.72 -15.37 -13.76
CA TYR A 225 2.67 -16.34 -14.25
C TYR A 225 2.01 -17.30 -15.24
N VAL A 226 2.61 -17.44 -16.43
CA VAL A 226 2.09 -18.21 -17.55
C VAL A 226 3.21 -19.02 -18.22
N ARG A 227 2.84 -20.03 -19.01
CA ARG A 227 3.82 -20.95 -19.65
C ARG A 227 4.40 -20.42 -20.96
N SER A 228 3.74 -19.49 -21.64
CA SER A 228 4.20 -18.97 -22.94
C SER A 228 3.97 -17.47 -23.10
N LYS A 229 4.81 -16.82 -23.92
CA LYS A 229 4.69 -15.38 -24.23
C LYS A 229 3.31 -15.04 -24.81
N ARG A 230 2.86 -15.85 -25.78
CA ARG A 230 1.55 -15.67 -26.44
C ARG A 230 0.41 -15.77 -25.43
N ALA A 231 0.48 -16.69 -24.46
CA ALA A 231 -0.51 -16.76 -23.40
C ALA A 231 -0.46 -15.50 -22.51
N GLY A 232 0.74 -15.01 -22.19
CA GLY A 232 0.93 -13.78 -21.42
C GLY A 232 0.37 -12.54 -22.09
N GLU A 233 0.65 -12.33 -23.38
CA GLU A 233 0.11 -11.21 -24.15
C GLU A 233 -1.43 -11.25 -24.23
N ARG A 234 -2.01 -12.45 -24.37
CA ARG A 234 -3.47 -12.63 -24.35
C ARG A 234 -4.05 -12.25 -22.98
N VAL A 235 -3.44 -12.73 -21.90
CA VAL A 235 -3.87 -12.41 -20.53
C VAL A 235 -3.73 -10.91 -20.26
N TYR A 236 -2.60 -10.31 -20.63
CA TYR A 236 -2.34 -8.88 -20.50
C TYR A 236 -3.46 -8.03 -21.10
N ARG A 237 -3.82 -8.28 -22.37
CA ARG A 237 -4.89 -7.54 -23.05
C ARG A 237 -6.23 -7.68 -22.33
N SER A 238 -6.56 -8.89 -21.89
CA SER A 238 -7.84 -9.17 -21.24
C SER A 238 -7.92 -8.56 -19.84
N VAL A 239 -6.86 -8.62 -19.05
CA VAL A 239 -6.80 -8.03 -17.70
C VAL A 239 -6.77 -6.51 -17.77
N ARG A 240 -6.03 -5.94 -18.72
CA ARG A 240 -6.04 -4.50 -19.01
C ARG A 240 -7.45 -4.00 -19.31
N HIS A 241 -8.18 -4.68 -20.20
CA HIS A 241 -9.57 -4.35 -20.50
C HIS A 241 -10.46 -4.44 -19.26
N PHE A 242 -10.29 -5.49 -18.43
CA PHE A 242 -11.05 -5.61 -17.19
C PHE A 242 -10.79 -4.45 -16.22
N LEU A 243 -9.53 -4.07 -16.02
CA LEU A 243 -9.14 -2.94 -15.16
C LEU A 243 -9.73 -1.61 -15.64
N GLN A 244 -9.69 -1.36 -16.95
CA GLN A 244 -10.21 -0.13 -17.56
C GLN A 244 -11.73 -0.06 -17.48
N GLU A 245 -12.43 -1.10 -17.91
CA GLU A 245 -13.89 -1.08 -18.02
C GLU A 245 -14.61 -1.30 -16.68
N ARG A 246 -14.11 -2.21 -15.83
CA ARG A 246 -14.80 -2.59 -14.59
C ARG A 246 -14.36 -1.79 -13.38
N LEU A 247 -13.06 -1.48 -13.29
CA LEU A 247 -12.48 -0.77 -12.15
C LEU A 247 -12.16 0.71 -12.45
N ARG A 248 -12.26 1.14 -13.73
CA ARG A 248 -11.90 2.49 -14.18
C ARG A 248 -10.46 2.87 -13.83
N LEU A 249 -9.56 1.90 -13.88
CA LEU A 249 -8.14 2.08 -13.58
C LEU A 249 -7.30 2.07 -14.87
N LYS A 250 -6.29 2.95 -14.91
CA LYS A 250 -5.36 3.03 -16.04
C LYS A 250 -4.09 2.24 -15.76
N VAL A 251 -3.69 1.41 -16.72
CA VAL A 251 -2.44 0.64 -16.69
C VAL A 251 -1.29 1.52 -17.19
N ASN A 252 -0.13 1.38 -16.58
CA ASN A 252 1.10 2.04 -17.00
C ASN A 252 1.82 1.18 -18.05
N GLU A 253 1.64 1.50 -19.32
CA GLU A 253 2.19 0.74 -20.46
C GLU A 253 3.72 0.74 -20.50
N GLU A 254 4.39 1.77 -19.96
CA GLU A 254 5.86 1.85 -19.96
C GLU A 254 6.48 0.89 -18.95
N LYS A 255 5.78 0.64 -17.85
CA LYS A 255 6.25 -0.24 -16.78
C LYS A 255 5.68 -1.65 -16.88
N SER A 256 4.50 -1.81 -17.46
CA SER A 256 3.87 -3.11 -17.65
C SER A 256 4.49 -3.85 -18.82
N ALA A 257 4.76 -5.14 -18.67
CA ALA A 257 5.41 -5.92 -19.72
C ALA A 257 5.15 -7.42 -19.57
N VAL A 258 5.19 -8.13 -20.70
CA VAL A 258 5.24 -9.60 -20.75
C VAL A 258 6.67 -10.01 -21.08
N ASP A 259 7.39 -10.54 -20.08
CA ASP A 259 8.78 -10.95 -20.25
C ASP A 259 9.12 -12.13 -19.33
N ARG A 260 10.38 -12.56 -19.35
CA ARG A 260 10.90 -13.58 -18.46
C ARG A 260 11.04 -13.04 -17.02
N PRO A 261 10.67 -13.82 -15.99
CA PRO A 261 10.76 -13.40 -14.59
C PRO A 261 12.15 -12.89 -14.15
N TRP A 262 13.24 -13.45 -14.69
CA TRP A 262 14.61 -13.04 -14.38
C TRP A 262 15.08 -11.74 -15.04
N LYS A 263 14.32 -11.22 -16.02
CA LYS A 263 14.54 -9.89 -16.62
C LYS A 263 13.72 -8.80 -15.94
N ARG A 264 12.74 -9.18 -15.12
CA ARG A 264 11.86 -8.27 -14.37
C ARG A 264 12.27 -8.17 -12.90
N GLN A 265 11.74 -7.15 -12.24
CA GLN A 265 11.98 -6.88 -10.83
C GLN A 265 10.64 -6.91 -10.10
N PHE A 266 10.56 -7.64 -8.99
CA PHE A 266 9.36 -7.72 -8.17
C PHE A 266 9.73 -7.49 -6.71
N LEU A 267 9.13 -6.49 -6.06
CA LEU A 267 9.38 -6.13 -4.66
C LEU A 267 10.88 -5.95 -4.31
N GLY A 268 11.68 -5.48 -5.27
CA GLY A 268 13.12 -5.26 -5.11
C GLY A 268 13.99 -6.52 -5.30
N PHE A 269 13.38 -7.65 -5.66
CA PHE A 269 14.05 -8.90 -6.02
C PHE A 269 13.93 -9.17 -7.52
N SER A 270 14.75 -10.09 -8.01
CA SER A 270 14.63 -10.69 -9.34
C SER A 270 14.95 -12.17 -9.22
N PHE A 271 14.74 -12.93 -10.29
CA PHE A 271 15.06 -14.34 -10.33
C PHE A 271 16.30 -14.60 -11.16
N TYR A 272 16.92 -15.76 -10.99
CA TYR A 272 17.83 -16.35 -11.97
C TYR A 272 17.53 -17.83 -12.11
N LYS A 273 17.61 -18.35 -13.34
CA LYS A 273 17.31 -19.74 -13.68
C LYS A 273 18.59 -20.41 -14.18
N HIS A 274 19.05 -21.42 -13.45
CA HIS A 274 20.15 -22.29 -13.88
C HIS A 274 19.79 -23.76 -13.58
N ARG A 275 20.36 -24.39 -12.54
CA ARG A 275 19.98 -25.75 -12.07
C ARG A 275 18.71 -25.76 -11.20
N GLY A 276 17.87 -24.74 -11.34
CA GLY A 276 16.75 -24.39 -10.46
C GLY A 276 16.48 -22.88 -10.50
N VAL A 277 15.40 -22.43 -9.85
CA VAL A 277 15.08 -21.00 -9.76
C VAL A 277 15.52 -20.50 -8.40
N ARG A 278 16.37 -19.47 -8.39
CA ARG A 278 16.80 -18.82 -7.15
C ARG A 278 16.47 -17.33 -7.19
N ILE A 279 16.35 -16.76 -6.00
CA ILE A 279 16.05 -15.33 -5.82
C ILE A 279 17.37 -14.59 -5.73
N ARG A 280 17.48 -13.45 -6.42
CA ARG A 280 18.61 -12.51 -6.35
C ARG A 280 18.11 -11.11 -6.05
N LEU A 281 18.99 -10.24 -5.56
CA LEU A 281 18.67 -8.81 -5.45
C LEU A 281 18.51 -8.19 -6.84
N ALA A 282 17.49 -7.35 -7.02
CA ALA A 282 17.36 -6.58 -8.24
C ALA A 282 18.54 -5.60 -8.38
N PRO A 283 19.08 -5.37 -9.60
CA PRO A 283 20.20 -4.45 -9.82
C PRO A 283 19.97 -3.04 -9.23
N LYS A 284 18.73 -2.52 -9.32
CA LYS A 284 18.36 -1.22 -8.73
C LYS A 284 18.38 -1.23 -7.20
N SER A 285 18.03 -2.35 -6.57
CA SER A 285 18.10 -2.50 -5.11
C SER A 285 19.55 -2.59 -4.67
N LEU A 286 20.38 -3.38 -5.37
CA LEU A 286 21.80 -3.49 -5.08
C LEU A 286 22.53 -2.15 -5.22
N LYS A 287 22.22 -1.38 -6.28
CA LYS A 287 22.75 -0.02 -6.45
C LYS A 287 22.38 0.88 -5.27
N ARG A 288 21.13 0.87 -4.83
CA ARG A 288 20.67 1.65 -3.66
C ARG A 288 21.40 1.28 -2.37
N VAL A 289 21.65 -0.01 -2.14
CA VAL A 289 22.45 -0.45 -0.99
C VAL A 289 23.87 0.10 -1.08
N LYS A 290 24.51 -0.01 -2.26
CA LYS A 290 25.86 0.54 -2.49
C LYS A 290 25.90 2.07 -2.31
N ASP A 291 24.93 2.80 -2.84
CA ASP A 291 24.86 4.25 -2.72
C ASP A 291 24.66 4.67 -1.26
N LYS A 292 23.78 3.98 -0.51
CA LYS A 292 23.59 4.24 0.92
C LYS A 292 24.85 3.96 1.73
N LEU A 293 25.53 2.84 1.47
CA LEU A 293 26.81 2.54 2.11
C LEU A 293 27.84 3.62 1.81
N ARG A 294 27.96 4.05 0.54
CA ARG A 294 28.87 5.15 0.15
C ARG A 294 28.58 6.45 0.90
N THR A 295 27.31 6.82 1.07
CA THR A 295 26.95 8.04 1.84
C THR A 295 27.25 7.92 3.33
N LEU A 296 27.15 6.71 3.89
CA LEU A 296 27.46 6.48 5.30
C LEU A 296 28.98 6.39 5.55
N THR A 297 29.73 5.88 4.58
CA THR A 297 31.20 5.76 4.63
C THR A 297 31.92 6.94 3.97
N ASP A 298 31.22 8.05 3.72
CA ASP A 298 31.82 9.23 3.09
C ASP A 298 32.87 9.84 4.03
N ARG A 299 34.11 10.00 3.52
CA ARG A 299 35.26 10.49 4.28
C ARG A 299 35.14 11.96 4.65
N ASN A 300 34.28 12.72 3.96
CA ASN A 300 34.05 14.14 4.21
C ASN A 300 32.95 14.40 5.27
N ARG A 301 32.40 13.35 5.89
CA ARG A 301 31.36 13.47 6.91
C ARG A 301 31.99 13.65 8.29
N SER A 302 31.73 14.79 8.93
CA SER A 302 32.29 15.16 10.25
C SER A 302 31.71 14.38 11.45
N GLN A 303 31.06 13.22 11.23
CA GLN A 303 30.44 12.44 12.31
C GLN A 303 31.40 11.36 12.85
N PRO A 304 31.48 11.18 14.18
CA PRO A 304 32.34 10.18 14.77
C PRO A 304 31.78 8.76 14.51
N ASN A 305 32.58 7.96 13.81
CA ASN A 305 32.47 6.51 13.61
C ASN A 305 31.11 5.96 13.09
N PRO A 306 30.88 5.91 11.76
CA PRO A 306 29.64 5.41 11.15
C PRO A 306 29.45 3.87 11.23
N VAL A 307 30.36 3.16 11.89
CA VAL A 307 30.43 1.69 11.94
C VAL A 307 29.11 1.03 12.44
N PRO A 308 28.45 1.52 13.51
CA PRO A 308 27.20 0.91 13.98
C PRO A 308 26.04 1.07 12.99
N GLU A 309 25.92 2.24 12.33
CA GLU A 309 24.86 2.50 11.36
C GLU A 309 25.07 1.73 10.05
N CYS A 310 26.33 1.61 9.61
CA CYS A 310 26.71 0.76 8.48
C CYS A 310 26.42 -0.72 8.75
N LEU A 311 26.72 -1.20 9.95
CA LEU A 311 26.42 -2.57 10.38
C LEU A 311 24.91 -2.81 10.45
N LEU A 312 24.14 -1.91 11.06
CA LEU A 312 22.67 -2.02 11.14
C LEU A 312 22.00 -1.97 9.76
N ALA A 313 22.46 -1.08 8.87
CA ALA A 313 21.98 -1.02 7.51
C ALA A 313 22.33 -2.30 6.75
N GLY A 314 23.60 -2.72 6.78
CA GLY A 314 24.09 -3.93 6.13
C GLY A 314 23.38 -5.20 6.62
N LEU A 315 23.31 -5.40 7.94
CA LEU A 315 22.60 -6.51 8.57
C LEU A 315 21.11 -6.49 8.24
N GLY A 316 20.46 -5.33 8.20
CA GLY A 316 19.05 -5.23 7.81
C GLY A 316 18.80 -5.74 6.38
N TRP A 317 19.68 -5.41 5.42
CA TRP A 317 19.59 -5.89 4.05
C TRP A 317 19.97 -7.36 3.90
N VAL A 318 21.01 -7.80 4.62
CA VAL A 318 21.43 -9.21 4.66
C VAL A 318 20.33 -10.08 5.27
N LEU A 319 19.68 -9.65 6.36
CA LEU A 319 18.54 -10.34 6.97
C LEU A 319 17.34 -10.37 6.02
N CYS A 320 17.07 -9.29 5.29
CA CYS A 320 16.03 -9.24 4.26
C CYS A 320 16.32 -10.24 3.12
N ALA A 321 17.57 -10.33 2.66
CA ALA A 321 18.02 -11.26 1.64
C ALA A 321 17.98 -12.72 2.15
N LEU A 322 18.50 -12.99 3.35
CA LEU A 322 18.50 -14.33 3.96
C LEU A 322 17.07 -14.87 4.16
N ARG A 323 16.12 -14.02 4.55
CA ARG A 323 14.70 -14.41 4.69
C ARG A 323 14.06 -14.85 3.38
N CYS A 324 14.56 -14.39 2.23
CA CYS A 324 14.11 -14.84 0.92
C CYS A 324 14.99 -15.97 0.32
N GLN A 325 15.94 -16.55 1.07
CA GLN A 325 16.93 -17.51 0.53
C GLN A 325 17.63 -16.95 -0.73
N VAL A 326 17.99 -15.67 -0.68
CA VAL A 326 18.59 -14.94 -1.79
C VAL A 326 20.06 -15.32 -1.93
N SER A 327 20.51 -15.60 -3.15
CA SER A 327 21.95 -15.64 -3.44
C SER A 327 22.43 -14.20 -3.64
N LEU A 328 23.37 -13.75 -2.80
CA LEU A 328 23.95 -12.40 -2.83
C LEU A 328 24.90 -12.21 -4.01
#